data_AF-A0AA41SQ42-F1
#
_entry.id   AF-A0AA41SQ42-F1
#
_cell.length_a   1.000
_cell.length_b   1.000
_cell.length_c   1.000
_cell.angle_alpha   90.00
_cell.angle_beta   90.00
_cell.angle_gamma   90.00
#
_symmetry.space_group_name_H-M   'P 1'
#
loop_
_entity.id
_entity.type
_entity.pdbx_description
1 polymer ?
#
loop_
_entity_poly.entity_id
_entity_poly.type
_entity_poly.pdbx_seq_one_letter_code
_entity_poly.pdbx_strand_id
1 'polypeptide(L)' 'MANAGPDTNGSQFFVTLAPTQWLDGKHTIFGRVCQGIGMVNRVGMVETNSQDRPVDDVKIIKAYPSG' A
#
# COMPACT_ATOMS: atom_id res chain seq x y z
N MET A 1 5.45 -5.24 -2.59
CA MET A 1 6.34 -4.84 -1.48
C MET A 1 7.04 -3.55 -1.87
N ALA A 2 7.11 -2.57 -0.98
CA ALA A 2 7.96 -1.40 -1.23
C ALA A 2 9.43 -1.79 -1.02
N ASN A 3 10.31 -1.30 -1.88
CA ASN A 3 11.75 -1.60 -1.85
C ASN A 3 12.54 -0.44 -2.47
N ALA A 4 13.86 -0.46 -2.31
CA ALA A 4 14.81 0.50 -2.88
C ALA A 4 15.68 -0.13 -3.98
N GLY A 5 15.19 -1.19 -4.63
CA GLY A 5 15.94 -2.01 -5.59
C GLY A 5 15.83 -3.52 -5.32
N PRO A 6 16.43 -4.36 -6.17
CA PRO A 6 16.41 -5.81 -6.02
C PRO A 6 16.84 -6.24 -4.62
N ASP A 7 16.11 -7.19 -4.03
CA ASP A 7 16.41 -7.82 -2.73
C ASP A 7 16.51 -6.86 -1.52
N THR A 8 15.90 -5.67 -1.60
CA THR A 8 15.85 -4.69 -0.49
C THR A 8 14.49 -4.63 0.21
N ASN A 9 13.73 -5.73 0.19
CA ASN A 9 12.44 -5.79 0.88
C ASN A 9 12.64 -5.69 2.40
N GLY A 10 11.96 -4.73 3.03
CA GLY A 10 11.81 -4.63 4.48
C GLY A 10 10.37 -4.96 4.90
N SER A 11 9.80 -4.12 5.76
CA SER A 11 8.40 -4.26 6.21
C SER A 11 7.41 -3.37 5.45
N GLN A 12 7.89 -2.42 4.65
CA GLN A 12 7.02 -1.48 3.94
C GLN A 12 6.30 -2.16 2.77
N PHE A 13 5.01 -1.87 2.64
CA PHE A 13 4.17 -2.35 1.55
C PHE A 13 3.23 -1.24 1.09
N PHE A 14 2.62 -1.45 -0.07
CA PHE A 14 1.63 -0.55 -0.65
C PHE A 14 0.48 -1.37 -1.25
N VAL A 15 -0.67 -0.72 -1.44
CA VAL A 15 -1.83 -1.26 -2.12
C VAL A 15 -2.10 -0.38 -3.33
N THR A 16 -2.30 -0.97 -4.51
CA THR A 16 -2.55 -0.22 -5.73
C THR A 16 -4.03 0.14 -5.85
N LEU A 17 -4.32 1.33 -6.38
CA LEU A 17 -5.68 1.81 -6.64
C LEU A 17 -6.08 1.69 -8.12
N ALA A 18 -5.13 1.36 -8.98
CA ALA A 18 -5.27 1.16 -10.41
C ALA A 18 -4.25 0.11 -10.90
N PRO A 19 -4.39 -0.44 -12.12
CA PRO A 19 -3.38 -1.32 -12.70
C PRO A 19 -2.01 -0.62 -12.83
N THR A 20 -0.94 -1.29 -12.38
CA THR A 20 0.44 -0.75 -12.38
C THR A 20 1.44 -1.75 -12.97
N GLN A 21 1.22 -2.20 -14.20
CA GLN A 21 2.01 -3.27 -14.85
C GLN A 21 3.51 -2.97 -14.94
N TRP A 22 3.91 -1.69 -14.94
CA TRP A 22 5.33 -1.30 -14.95
C TRP A 22 6.11 -1.64 -13.67
N LEU A 23 5.41 -2.09 -12.62
CA LEU A 23 5.98 -2.59 -11.36
C LEU A 23 6.19 -4.11 -11.36
N ASP A 24 5.67 -4.83 -12.36
CA ASP A 24 5.80 -6.28 -12.45
C ASP A 24 7.28 -6.67 -12.56
N GLY A 25 7.68 -7.71 -11.82
CA GLY A 25 9.07 -8.13 -11.70
C GLY A 25 9.97 -7.21 -10.84
N LYS A 26 9.51 -6.02 -10.44
CA LYS A 26 10.26 -5.08 -9.58
C LYS A 26 9.80 -5.10 -8.13
N HIS A 27 8.51 -5.34 -7.91
CA HIS A 27 7.91 -5.39 -6.58
C HIS A 27 7.16 -6.70 -6.38
N THR A 28 7.50 -7.43 -5.32
CA THR A 28 6.83 -8.69 -4.98
C THR A 28 5.34 -8.46 -4.68
N ILE A 29 4.47 -9.14 -5.42
CA ILE A 29 3.03 -9.21 -5.16
C ILE A 29 2.82 -10.37 -4.18
N PHE A 30 2.26 -10.09 -3.00
CA PHE A 30 2.10 -11.08 -1.92
C PHE A 30 0.64 -11.23 -1.43
N GLY A 31 -0.30 -10.46 -1.99
CA GLY A 31 -1.69 -10.49 -1.60
C GLY A 31 -2.57 -9.57 -2.44
N ARG A 32 -3.89 -9.66 -2.23
CA ARG A 32 -4.88 -8.78 -2.84
C ARG A 32 -5.97 -8.44 -1.83
N VAL A 33 -6.55 -7.25 -1.97
CA VAL A 33 -7.72 -6.86 -1.17
C VAL A 33 -8.92 -7.71 -1.60
N CYS A 34 -9.41 -8.57 -0.71
CA CYS A 34 -10.59 -9.40 -0.96
C CYS A 34 -11.90 -8.75 -0.50
N GLN A 35 -11.83 -7.87 0.51
CA GLN A 35 -12.95 -7.13 1.07
C GLN A 35 -12.50 -5.72 1.47
N GLY A 36 -13.44 -4.76 1.49
CA GLY A 36 -13.15 -3.40 1.98
C GLY A 36 -12.42 -2.49 0.99
N ILE A 37 -12.43 -2.79 -0.32
CA ILE A 37 -11.79 -1.94 -1.35
C ILE A 37 -12.27 -0.48 -1.32
N GLY A 38 -13.55 -0.24 -0.95
CA GLY A 38 -14.07 1.11 -0.77
C GLY A 38 -13.36 1.92 0.31
N MET A 39 -12.88 1.27 1.38
CA MET A 39 -12.07 1.95 2.40
C MET A 39 -10.66 2.25 1.91
N VAL A 40 -10.06 1.32 1.16
CA VAL A 40 -8.75 1.53 0.53
C VAL A 40 -8.81 2.71 -0.45
N ASN A 41 -9.87 2.80 -1.26
CA ASN A 41 -10.08 3.94 -2.16
C ASN A 41 -10.25 5.26 -1.40
N ARG A 42 -10.97 5.25 -0.26
CA ARG A 42 -11.10 6.45 0.59
C ARG A 42 -9.76 6.89 1.18
N VAL A 43 -8.93 5.96 1.64
CA VAL A 43 -7.56 6.25 2.11
C VAL A 43 -6.74 6.88 0.98
N GLY A 44 -6.92 6.42 -0.26
CA GLY A 44 -6.27 7.00 -1.44
C GLY A 44 -6.70 8.42 -1.83
N MET A 45 -7.76 8.96 -1.22
CA MET A 45 -8.32 10.29 -1.52
C MET A 45 -8.15 11.29 -0.36
N VAL A 46 -7.49 10.90 0.73
CA VAL A 46 -7.24 11.82 1.85
C VAL A 46 -6.32 12.96 1.42
N GLU A 47 -6.48 14.13 2.03
CA GLU A 47 -5.61 15.27 1.77
C GLU A 47 -4.17 14.95 2.17
N THR A 48 -3.22 15.25 1.29
CA THR A 48 -1.78 15.07 1.51
C THR A 48 -1.04 16.39 1.46
N ASN A 49 0.09 16.45 2.16
CA ASN A 49 1.01 17.57 2.05
C ASN A 49 1.91 17.45 0.79
N SER A 50 2.84 18.37 0.63
CA SER A 50 3.77 18.41 -0.52
C SER A 50 4.75 17.23 -0.63
N GLN A 51 4.79 16.34 0.37
CA GLN A 51 5.61 15.12 0.38
C GLN A 51 4.76 13.85 0.28
N ASP A 52 3.50 13.98 -0.17
CA ASP A 52 2.52 12.89 -0.27
C ASP A 52 2.18 12.21 1.06
N ARG A 53 2.49 12.85 2.20
CA ARG A 53 2.08 12.37 3.52
C ARG A 53 0.67 12.90 3.84
N PRO A 54 -0.25 12.05 4.34
CA PRO A 54 -1.56 12.52 4.81
C PRO A 54 -1.44 13.68 5.81
N VAL A 55 -2.27 14.71 5.64
CA VAL A 55 -2.35 15.86 6.57
C VAL A 55 -2.83 15.39 7.93
N ASP A 56 -3.92 14.61 7.92
CA ASP A 56 -4.41 13.88 9.08
C ASP A 56 -3.85 12.45 9.09
N ASP A 57 -3.35 11.99 10.24
CA ASP A 57 -2.75 10.67 10.36
C ASP A 57 -3.76 9.53 10.04
N VAL A 58 -3.42 8.68 9.07
CA VAL A 58 -4.10 7.40 8.80
C VAL A 58 -3.26 6.26 9.36
N LYS A 59 -3.78 5.52 10.35
CA LYS A 59 -3.03 4.51 11.11
C LYS A 59 -3.61 3.11 10.99
N ILE A 60 -2.73 2.12 10.85
CA ILE A 60 -3.07 0.72 11.11
C ILE A 60 -3.12 0.55 12.63
N ILE A 61 -4.30 0.29 13.19
CA ILE A 61 -4.48 0.13 14.64
C ILE A 61 -4.13 -1.29 15.08
N LYS A 62 -4.61 -2.29 14.33
CA LYS A 62 -4.36 -3.71 14.54
C LYS A 62 -4.38 -4.44 13.20
N ALA A 63 -3.62 -5.52 13.10
CA ALA A 63 -3.66 -6.46 11.98
C ALA A 63 -3.81 -7.87 12.55
N TYR A 64 -4.72 -8.66 11.95
CA TYR A 64 -4.96 -10.04 12.34
C TYR A 64 -4.50 -10.93 11.19
N PRO A 65 -3.34 -11.59 11.29
CA PRO A 65 -2.94 -12.56 10.29
C PRO A 65 -3.91 -13.73 10.35
N SER A 66 -4.62 -13.97 9.25
CA SER A 66 -5.32 -15.23 9.04
C SER A 66 -4.26 -16.29 8.75
N GLY A 67 -4.04 -17.18 9.72
CA GLY A 67 -3.32 -18.44 9.55
C GLY A 67 -4.23 -19.52 8.99
#